data_AF-A0A1G8BA33-F1
#
_entry.id   AF-A0A1G8BA33-F1
#
_cell.length_a   1.000
_cell.length_b   1.000
_cell.length_c   1.000
_cell.angle_alpha   90.00
_cell.angle_beta   90.00
_cell.angle_gamma   90.00
#
_symmetry.space_group_name_H-M   'P 1'
#
loop_
_entity.id
_entity.type
_entity.pdbx_description
1 polymer ?
#
loop_
_entity_poly.entity_id
_entity_poly.type
_entity_poly.pdbx_seq_one_letter_code
_entity_poly.pdbx_strand_id
1 'polypeptide(L)'
;MNLSESIPQEEIRAMRAFHFLEECLRDLSYPNHILFVWVTEYYVQDCCSYMNRLGYRYYARFIWANKPANVQPAREYLLMYYKGNFLPFTINFSGPLKLTFTGSVKTQKCKPAAAYSMIDAFYPYWSKLQLFGWTRRPGWSVFHQNEKKYK
;
A
#
# COMPACT_ATOMS: atom_id res chain seq x y z
N MET A 1 12.14 9.22 -35.91
CA MET A 1 12.52 9.71 -34.57
C MET A 1 11.81 8.81 -33.57
N ASN A 2 12.55 7.94 -32.87
CA ASN A 2 11.95 6.89 -32.05
C ASN A 2 11.51 7.52 -30.71
N LEU A 3 10.19 7.63 -30.48
CA LEU A 3 9.60 8.30 -29.31
C LEU A 3 10.00 7.68 -27.96
N SER A 4 10.68 6.54 -27.96
CA SER A 4 11.16 5.84 -26.76
C SER A 4 12.46 6.38 -26.18
N GLU A 5 13.21 7.24 -26.88
CA GLU A 5 14.53 7.72 -26.43
C GLU A 5 14.49 9.00 -25.58
N SER A 6 13.33 9.67 -25.46
CA SER A 6 13.20 10.96 -24.78
C SER A 6 12.64 10.92 -23.35
N ILE A 7 12.23 9.74 -22.86
CA ILE A 7 11.60 9.61 -21.54
C ILE A 7 12.66 9.27 -20.47
N PRO A 8 12.80 10.06 -19.39
CA PRO A 8 13.70 9.76 -18.29
C PRO A 8 13.49 8.34 -17.71
N GLN A 9 14.58 7.67 -17.35
CA GLN A 9 14.52 6.28 -16.83
C GLN A 9 13.65 6.12 -15.58
N GLU A 10 13.59 7.13 -14.71
CA GLU A 10 12.73 7.09 -13.53
C GLU A 10 11.23 7.14 -13.88
N GLU A 11 10.86 7.87 -14.94
CA GLU A 11 9.49 7.87 -15.45
C GLU A 11 9.13 6.50 -16.04
N ILE A 12 10.06 5.87 -16.78
CA ILE A 12 9.87 4.50 -17.29
C ILE A 12 9.64 3.51 -16.15
N ARG A 13 10.41 3.62 -15.06
CA ARG A 13 10.24 2.77 -13.87
C ARG A 13 8.89 3.01 -13.19
N ALA A 14 8.49 4.27 -13.03
CA ALA A 14 7.20 4.62 -12.46
C ALA A 14 6.05 4.05 -13.31
N MET A 15 6.07 4.26 -14.63
CA MET A 15 5.07 3.71 -15.55
C MET A 15 4.97 2.18 -15.45
N ARG A 16 6.11 1.49 -15.41
CA ARG A 16 6.15 0.04 -15.23
C ARG A 16 5.55 -0.38 -13.89
N ALA A 17 5.82 0.33 -12.81
CA ALA A 17 5.27 0.01 -11.49
C ALA A 17 3.73 0.20 -11.46
N PHE A 18 3.23 1.28 -12.06
CA PHE A 18 1.79 1.52 -12.18
C PHE A 18 1.11 0.47 -13.06
N HIS A 19 1.70 0.12 -14.20
CA HIS A 19 1.17 -0.93 -15.05
C HIS A 19 1.09 -2.27 -14.32
N PHE A 20 2.16 -2.66 -13.62
CA PHE A 20 2.17 -3.89 -12.81
C PHE A 20 1.14 -3.85 -11.69
N LEU A 21 0.94 -2.71 -11.03
CA LEU A 21 -0.11 -2.53 -10.04
C LEU A 21 -1.50 -2.76 -10.66
N GLU A 22 -1.79 -2.15 -11.81
CA GLU A 22 -3.09 -2.32 -12.49
C GLU A 22 -3.34 -3.77 -12.91
N GLU A 23 -2.32 -4.45 -13.46
CA GLU A 23 -2.40 -5.88 -13.78
C GLU A 23 -2.71 -6.71 -12.54
N CYS A 24 -1.99 -6.50 -11.44
CA CYS A 24 -2.25 -7.22 -10.18
C CYS A 24 -3.65 -6.93 -9.64
N LEU A 25 -4.09 -5.67 -9.65
CA LEU A 25 -5.42 -5.32 -9.19
C LEU A 25 -6.52 -5.90 -10.08
N ARG A 26 -6.27 -6.07 -11.39
CA ARG A 26 -7.24 -6.68 -12.31
C ARG A 26 -7.29 -8.21 -12.15
N ASP A 27 -6.13 -8.85 -12.08
CA ASP A 27 -6.01 -10.29 -12.28
C ASP A 27 -5.94 -11.07 -10.95
N LEU A 28 -5.53 -10.42 -9.85
CA LEU A 28 -5.31 -11.08 -8.55
C LEU A 28 -6.27 -10.64 -7.44
N SER A 29 -7.11 -9.63 -7.69
CA SER A 29 -8.08 -9.17 -6.68
C SER A 29 -9.45 -9.82 -6.87
N TYR A 30 -10.13 -10.07 -5.75
CA TYR A 30 -11.55 -10.43 -5.79
C TYR A 30 -12.39 -9.23 -6.22
N PRO A 31 -13.61 -9.41 -6.76
CA PRO A 31 -14.49 -8.28 -7.10
C PRO A 31 -14.84 -7.37 -5.91
N ASN A 32 -14.92 -7.94 -4.71
CA ASN A 32 -15.08 -7.22 -3.44
C ASN A 32 -13.80 -7.37 -2.62
N HIS A 33 -13.09 -6.27 -2.38
CA HIS A 33 -11.84 -6.29 -1.62
C HIS A 33 -11.49 -4.94 -1.02
N ILE A 34 -10.54 -4.98 -0.09
CA ILE A 34 -9.93 -3.82 0.55
C ILE A 34 -8.53 -3.63 0.00
N LEU A 35 -8.15 -2.37 -0.25
CA LEU A 35 -6.80 -2.00 -0.66
C LEU A 35 -6.20 -1.02 0.35
N PHE A 36 -4.98 -1.31 0.78
CA PHE A 36 -4.17 -0.43 1.60
C PHE A 36 -2.98 0.09 0.78
N VAL A 37 -2.84 1.41 0.67
CA VAL A 37 -1.78 2.06 -0.13
C VAL A 37 -0.93 2.93 0.77
N TRP A 38 0.37 2.62 0.85
CA TRP A 38 1.36 3.52 1.44
C TRP A 38 1.67 4.66 0.49
N VAL A 39 1.59 5.89 0.98
CA VAL A 39 1.84 7.10 0.19
C VAL A 39 2.53 8.15 1.05
N THR A 40 3.43 8.94 0.47
CA THR A 40 3.99 10.12 1.15
C THR A 40 3.02 11.29 1.08
N GLU A 41 3.13 12.26 1.98
CA GLU A 41 2.27 13.45 2.01
C GLU A 41 2.16 14.16 0.66
N TYR A 42 3.26 14.25 -0.08
CA TYR A 42 3.31 14.90 -1.39
C TYR A 42 2.36 14.25 -2.43
N TYR A 43 2.20 12.93 -2.41
CA TYR A 43 1.44 12.19 -3.44
C TYR A 43 0.02 11.78 -3.00
N VAL A 44 -0.46 12.24 -1.85
CA VAL A 44 -1.80 11.85 -1.33
C VAL A 44 -2.90 12.17 -2.34
N GLN A 45 -2.88 13.38 -2.91
CA GLN A 45 -3.94 13.82 -3.82
C GLN A 45 -3.92 13.07 -5.16
N ASP A 46 -2.72 12.83 -5.70
CA ASP A 46 -2.53 12.07 -6.93
C ASP A 46 -2.97 10.62 -6.74
N CYS A 47 -2.60 10.01 -5.60
CA CYS A 47 -3.01 8.66 -5.25
C CYS A 47 -4.54 8.55 -5.14
N CYS A 48 -5.19 9.48 -4.43
CA CYS A 48 -6.65 9.52 -4.35
C CYS A 48 -7.31 9.62 -5.73
N SER A 49 -6.82 10.52 -6.58
CA SER A 49 -7.35 10.71 -7.93
C SER A 49 -7.16 9.45 -8.80
N TYR A 50 -5.99 8.84 -8.71
CA TYR A 50 -5.65 7.61 -9.43
C TYR A 50 -6.53 6.43 -8.99
N MET A 51 -6.67 6.22 -7.68
CA MET A 51 -7.50 5.14 -7.14
C MET A 51 -8.98 5.32 -7.48
N ASN A 52 -9.49 6.56 -7.44
CA ASN A 52 -10.85 6.87 -7.85
C ASN A 52 -11.10 6.52 -9.33
N ARG A 53 -10.14 6.83 -10.22
CA ARG A 53 -10.20 6.45 -11.64
C ARG A 53 -10.26 4.92 -11.83
N LEU A 54 -9.60 4.16 -10.97
CA LEU A 54 -9.66 2.69 -10.97
C LEU A 54 -10.94 2.11 -10.33
N GLY A 55 -11.87 2.97 -9.91
CA GLY A 55 -13.16 2.60 -9.35
C GLY A 55 -13.12 2.25 -7.86
N TYR A 56 -12.09 2.69 -7.13
CA TYR A 56 -11.99 2.49 -5.69
C TYR A 56 -12.60 3.65 -4.92
N ARG A 57 -13.23 3.35 -3.79
CA ARG A 57 -13.80 4.33 -2.87
C ARG A 57 -12.91 4.46 -1.64
N TYR A 58 -12.57 5.70 -1.29
CA TYR A 58 -11.80 6.00 -0.09
C TYR A 58 -12.62 5.68 1.16
N TYR A 59 -11.97 5.13 2.19
CA TYR A 59 -12.59 4.83 3.47
C TYR A 59 -11.93 5.58 4.62
N ALA A 60 -10.62 5.39 4.79
CA ALA A 60 -9.89 5.93 5.93
C ALA A 60 -8.42 6.16 5.61
N ARG A 61 -7.76 6.90 6.49
CA ARG A 61 -6.32 7.17 6.43
C ARG A 61 -5.71 6.98 7.79
N PHE A 62 -4.59 6.28 7.82
CA PHE A 62 -3.74 6.13 8.99
C PHE A 62 -2.45 6.90 8.77
N ILE A 63 -1.91 7.47 9.84
CA ILE A 63 -0.73 8.34 9.82
C ILE A 63 0.44 7.58 10.39
N TRP A 64 1.54 7.48 9.66
CA TRP A 64 2.80 7.04 10.22
C TRP A 64 3.66 8.27 10.52
N ALA A 65 3.72 8.63 11.80
CA ALA A 65 4.52 9.73 12.29
C ALA A 65 5.95 9.25 12.54
N ASN A 66 6.76 9.21 11.48
CA ASN A 66 8.19 8.94 11.59
C ASN A 66 8.92 10.18 12.09
N LYS A 67 9.55 10.06 13.25
CA LYS A 67 10.48 11.06 13.77
C LYS A 67 11.90 10.50 13.74
N PRO A 68 12.70 10.74 12.69
CA PRO A 68 14.14 10.80 12.89
C PRO A 68 14.45 11.99 13.82
N ALA A 69 15.39 11.83 14.74
CA ALA A 69 15.62 12.77 15.85
C ALA A 69 15.89 14.22 15.41
N ASN A 70 16.36 14.47 14.18
CA ASN A 70 16.91 15.76 13.74
C ASN A 70 16.43 16.25 12.34
N VAL A 71 15.32 15.74 11.79
CA VAL A 71 14.81 16.16 10.46
C VAL A 71 13.31 16.44 10.54
N GLN A 72 12.79 17.36 9.72
CA GLN A 72 11.35 17.52 9.55
C GLN A 72 10.68 16.15 9.34
N PRO A 73 9.61 15.83 10.07
CA PRO A 73 9.01 14.49 10.04
C PRO A 73 8.44 14.23 8.64
N ALA A 74 9.03 13.27 7.92
CA ALA A 74 8.41 12.73 6.72
C ALA A 74 7.12 12.02 7.14
N ARG A 75 5.96 12.59 6.74
CA ARG A 75 4.66 11.97 6.98
C ARG A 75 4.36 11.02 5.84
N GLU A 76 4.19 9.76 6.22
CA GLU A 76 3.61 8.77 5.34
C GLU A 76 2.22 8.42 5.82
N TYR A 77 1.35 8.11 4.88
CA TYR A 77 -0.01 7.74 5.11
C TYR A 77 -0.23 6.32 4.58
N LEU A 78 -1.04 5.56 5.32
CA LEU A 78 -1.64 4.34 4.82
C LEU A 78 -3.09 4.65 4.49
N LEU A 79 -3.41 4.78 3.21
CA LEU A 79 -4.75 5.03 2.73
C LEU A 79 -5.49 3.71 2.57
N MET A 80 -6.72 3.64 3.07
CA MET A 80 -7.60 2.49 2.94
C MET A 80 -8.72 2.80 1.94
N TYR A 81 -8.87 1.91 0.97
CA TYR A 81 -9.91 1.94 -0.05
C TYR A 81 -10.67 0.62 -0.08
N TYR A 82 -11.84 0.62 -0.70
CA TYR A 82 -12.59 -0.59 -1.03
C TYR A 82 -13.13 -0.54 -2.46
N LYS A 83 -13.37 -1.73 -3.03
CA LYS A 83 -14.05 -1.92 -4.31
C LYS A 83 -15.19 -2.91 -4.15
N GLY A 84 -16.27 -2.71 -4.90
CA GLY A 84 -17.50 -3.48 -4.76
C GLY A 84 -18.28 -3.07 -3.51
N ASN A 85 -18.82 -4.05 -2.79
CA ASN A 85 -19.55 -3.82 -1.55
C ASN A 85 -18.58 -3.42 -0.42
N PHE A 86 -19.03 -2.53 0.46
CA PHE A 86 -18.26 -2.20 1.66
C PHE A 86 -18.15 -3.44 2.56
N LEU A 87 -16.92 -3.76 2.96
CA LEU A 87 -16.62 -4.95 3.75
C LEU A 87 -16.27 -4.50 5.18
N PRO A 88 -17.21 -4.62 6.14
CA PRO A 88 -16.94 -4.24 7.52
C PRO A 88 -15.84 -5.15 8.10
N PHE A 89 -14.89 -4.55 8.81
CA PHE A 89 -13.87 -5.31 9.54
C PHE A 89 -14.42 -5.81 10.87
N THR A 90 -13.93 -6.97 11.32
CA THR A 90 -14.26 -7.50 12.64
C THR A 90 -13.44 -6.76 13.69
N ILE A 91 -14.09 -5.97 14.54
CA ILE A 91 -13.41 -5.35 15.68
C ILE A 91 -13.39 -6.35 16.83
N ASN A 92 -12.49 -7.33 16.75
CA ASN A 92 -11.96 -8.00 17.95
C ASN A 92 -10.66 -7.30 18.39
N PHE A 93 -10.60 -5.98 18.22
CA PHE A 93 -9.50 -5.16 18.72
C PHE A 93 -9.95 -4.56 20.06
N SER A 94 -9.37 -5.03 21.16
CA SER A 94 -9.73 -4.64 22.53
C SER A 94 -9.30 -3.23 22.94
N GLY A 95 -9.00 -2.35 21.98
CA GLY A 95 -8.54 -0.98 22.21
C GLY A 95 -9.09 0.02 21.19
N PRO A 96 -8.94 1.34 21.43
CA PRO A 96 -9.32 2.36 20.47
C PRO A 96 -8.51 2.21 19.18
N LEU A 97 -9.16 2.42 18.03
CA LEU A 97 -8.48 2.40 16.75
C LEU A 97 -7.44 3.53 16.70
N LYS A 98 -6.16 3.19 16.91
CA LYS A 98 -5.07 4.16 16.80
C LYS A 98 -4.84 4.46 15.33
N LEU A 99 -5.31 5.63 14.90
CA LEU A 99 -5.09 6.16 13.55
C LEU A 99 -3.64 6.58 13.30
N THR A 100 -2.80 6.58 14.34
CA THR A 100 -1.39 6.99 14.25
C THR A 100 -0.48 5.84 14.68
N PHE A 101 0.45 5.49 13.81
CA PHE A 101 1.57 4.59 14.11
C PHE A 101 2.79 5.40 14.52
N THR A 102 3.46 5.00 15.60
CA THR A 102 4.73 5.56 16.05
C THR A 102 5.80 4.46 16.04
N GLY A 103 7.04 4.79 15.67
CA GLY A 103 8.15 3.84 15.66
C GLY A 103 9.43 4.44 15.09
N SER A 104 10.59 3.92 15.52
CA SER A 104 11.88 4.30 14.96
C SER A 104 12.10 3.61 13.61
N VAL A 105 12.46 4.39 12.60
CA VAL A 105 12.78 3.89 11.26
C VAL A 105 14.16 3.25 11.29
N LYS A 106 14.25 1.92 11.11
CA LYS A 106 15.54 1.27 10.84
C LYS A 106 16.04 1.58 9.43
N THR A 107 15.14 1.59 8.44
CA THR A 107 15.36 2.05 7.05
C THR A 107 14.05 2.56 6.44
N GLN A 108 14.11 3.47 5.45
CA GLN A 108 12.92 4.01 4.75
C GLN A 108 12.06 2.92 4.06
N LYS A 109 12.63 1.73 3.84
CA LYS A 109 11.95 0.58 3.23
C LYS A 109 11.11 -0.22 4.24
N CYS A 110 11.34 -0.04 5.55
CA CYS A 110 10.64 -0.79 6.60
C CYS A 110 9.41 -0.03 7.08
N LYS A 111 8.25 -0.32 6.49
CA LYS A 111 6.93 0.15 7.01
C LYS A 111 6.65 -0.46 8.40
N PRO A 112 5.87 0.20 9.28
CA PRO A 112 5.72 -0.20 10.67
C PRO A 112 4.96 -1.53 10.79
N ALA A 113 5.49 -2.45 11.60
CA ALA A 113 4.85 -3.75 11.84
C ALA A 113 3.43 -3.63 12.40
N ALA A 114 3.17 -2.59 13.21
CA ALA A 114 1.86 -2.30 13.79
C ALA A 114 0.75 -2.11 12.73
N ALA A 115 1.08 -1.59 11.54
CA ALA A 115 0.09 -1.45 10.46
C ALA A 115 -0.36 -2.82 9.94
N TYR A 116 0.56 -3.77 9.81
CA TYR A 116 0.23 -5.13 9.37
C TYR A 116 -0.54 -5.88 10.46
N SER A 117 -0.13 -5.78 11.72
CA SER A 117 -0.88 -6.36 12.85
C SER A 117 -2.31 -5.80 12.94
N MET A 118 -2.51 -4.52 12.65
CA MET A 118 -3.84 -3.93 12.56
C MET A 118 -4.65 -4.55 11.42
N ILE A 119 -4.08 -4.69 10.22
CA ILE A 119 -4.76 -5.33 9.08
C ILE A 119 -5.12 -6.79 9.40
N ASP A 120 -4.22 -7.53 10.05
CA ASP A 120 -4.49 -8.90 10.49
C ASP A 120 -5.61 -8.97 11.53
N ALA A 121 -5.68 -8.02 12.46
CA ALA A 121 -6.78 -7.95 13.43
C ALA A 121 -8.13 -7.58 12.78
N PHE A 122 -8.11 -6.72 11.76
CA PHE A 122 -9.30 -6.33 11.01
C PHE A 122 -9.86 -7.46 10.14
N TYR A 123 -8.96 -8.24 9.53
CA TYR A 123 -9.31 -9.27 8.55
C TYR A 123 -8.58 -10.59 8.83
N PRO A 124 -8.80 -11.22 9.99
CA PRO A 124 -8.00 -12.37 10.44
C PRO A 124 -8.07 -13.58 9.50
N TYR A 125 -9.24 -13.81 8.91
CA TYR A 125 -9.51 -14.98 8.06
C TYR A 125 -9.39 -14.71 6.56
N TRP A 126 -8.97 -13.52 6.17
CA TRP A 126 -8.94 -13.12 4.76
C TRP A 126 -7.58 -13.42 4.15
N SER A 127 -7.58 -13.82 2.88
CA SER A 127 -6.37 -13.88 2.06
C SER A 127 -5.80 -12.48 1.86
N LYS A 128 -4.48 -12.34 2.04
CA LYS A 128 -3.80 -11.05 1.95
C LYS A 128 -2.67 -11.13 0.94
N LEU A 129 -2.54 -10.09 0.12
CA LEU A 129 -1.49 -9.93 -0.88
C LEU A 129 -0.75 -8.62 -0.61
N GLN A 130 0.57 -8.69 -0.51
CA GLN A 130 1.44 -7.52 -0.47
C GLN A 130 2.16 -7.36 -1.81
N LEU A 131 1.88 -6.26 -2.50
CA LEU A 131 2.61 -5.85 -3.69
C LEU A 131 3.86 -5.05 -3.30
N PHE A 132 4.93 -5.19 -4.09
CA PHE A 132 6.22 -4.52 -3.87
C PHE A 132 6.84 -4.81 -2.49
N GLY A 133 6.44 -5.92 -1.87
CA GLY A 133 6.95 -6.37 -0.59
C GLY A 133 8.22 -7.20 -0.72
N TRP A 134 9.01 -7.21 0.35
CA TRP A 134 10.18 -8.10 0.50
C TRP A 134 10.05 -9.01 1.72
N THR A 135 9.22 -8.62 2.69
CA THR A 135 9.04 -9.34 3.95
C THR A 135 7.92 -10.34 3.82
N ARG A 136 8.24 -11.63 3.94
CA ARG A 136 7.22 -12.69 4.08
C ARG A 136 6.57 -12.60 5.46
N ARG A 137 5.24 -12.72 5.52
CA ARG A 137 4.46 -12.74 6.77
C ARG A 137 3.48 -13.92 6.71
N PRO A 138 3.23 -14.63 7.82
CA PRO A 138 2.20 -15.67 7.85
C PRO A 138 0.86 -15.13 7.38
N GLY A 139 0.20 -15.84 6.47
CA GLY A 139 -1.09 -15.42 5.89
C GLY A 139 -1.01 -14.33 4.81
N TRP A 140 0.18 -13.89 4.43
CA TRP A 140 0.40 -12.93 3.34
C TRP A 140 1.16 -13.56 2.18
N SER A 141 0.57 -13.54 0.99
CA SER A 141 1.32 -13.69 -0.25
C SER A 141 2.06 -12.39 -0.56
N VAL A 142 3.26 -12.48 -1.11
CA VAL A 142 4.08 -11.30 -1.47
C VAL A 142 4.42 -11.43 -2.94
N PHE A 143 4.16 -10.37 -3.71
CA PHE A 143 4.50 -10.27 -5.12
C PHE A 143 5.44 -9.10 -5.33
N HIS A 144 6.53 -9.36 -6.04
CA HIS A 144 7.46 -8.32 -6.44
C HIS A 144 7.59 -8.29 -7.96
N GLN A 145 7.56 -7.11 -8.56
CA GLN A 145 7.64 -6.93 -10.02
C GLN A 145 8.86 -7.65 -10.65
N ASN A 146 9.93 -7.80 -9.88
CA ASN A 146 11.18 -8.45 -10.32
C ASN A 146 11.18 -9.99 -10.22
N GLU A 147 10.08 -10.65 -9.84
CA GLU A 147 10.02 -12.12 -9.74
C GLU A 147 10.01 -12.84 -11.10
N LYS A 148 10.10 -12.12 -12.24
CA LYS A 148 10.50 -12.68 -13.55
C LYS A 148 12.01 -12.94 -13.69
N LYS A 149 12.71 -13.25 -12.61
CA LYS A 149 14.06 -13.83 -12.66
C LYS A 149 14.13 -14.94 -11.64
N TYR A 150 13.71 -16.15 -12.01
CA TYR A 150 14.36 -17.45 -11.75
C TYR A 150 13.51 -18.49 -12.48
N LYS A 151 13.99 -18.91 -13.66
CA LYS A 151 13.65 -20.21 -14.24
C LYS A 151 14.50 -21.26 -13.55
#